data_AF-Q7VLD5-F1
#
_entry.id   AF-Q7VLD5-F1
#
_cell.length_a   1.000
_cell.length_b   1.000
_cell.length_c   1.000
_cell.angle_alpha   90.00
_cell.angle_beta   90.00
_cell.angle_gamma   90.00
#
_symmetry.space_group_name_H-M   'P 1'
#
loop_
_entity.id
_entity.type
_entity.pdbx_description
1 polymer ?
#
loop_
_entity_poly.entity_id
_entity_poly.type
_entity_poly.pdbx_seq_one_letter_code
_entity_poly.pdbx_strand_id
1 'polypeptide(L)' 'MTPSAKTERQFMYKEKAEAAARCEQLGNYQQAYNLWCEAMKLATTEKQKQWCSTRANYCHTWQGKRERVR' A
#
# COMPACT_ATOMS: atom_id res chain seq x y z
N MET A 1 -11.48 -4.25 -27.15
CA MET A 1 -10.13 -3.81 -26.72
C MET A 1 -9.78 -4.59 -25.46
N THR A 2 -8.95 -5.62 -25.57
CA THR A 2 -8.45 -6.34 -24.39
C THR A 2 -7.37 -5.47 -23.74
N PRO A 3 -7.53 -5.04 -22.47
CA PRO A 3 -6.46 -4.35 -21.79
C PRO A 3 -5.26 -5.33 -21.73
N SER A 4 -4.12 -4.87 -22.21
CA SER A 4 -2.87 -5.63 -22.14
C SER A 4 -2.58 -5.94 -20.67
N ALA A 5 -2.14 -7.15 -20.32
CA ALA A 5 -1.95 -7.60 -18.93
C ALA A 5 -1.07 -6.66 -18.07
N LYS A 6 -0.20 -5.85 -18.70
CA LYS A 6 0.56 -4.78 -18.04
C LYS A 6 -0.33 -3.66 -17.48
N THR A 7 -1.37 -3.28 -18.22
CA THR A 7 -2.31 -2.20 -17.86
C THR A 7 -3.19 -2.61 -16.68
N GLU A 8 -3.65 -3.87 -16.66
CA GLU A 8 -4.46 -4.39 -15.56
C GLU A 8 -3.67 -4.45 -14.24
N ARG A 9 -2.43 -4.95 -14.28
CA ARG A 9 -1.58 -5.01 -13.08
C ARG A 9 -1.25 -3.61 -12.54
N GLN A 10 -1.05 -2.63 -13.43
CA GLN A 10 -0.82 -1.24 -13.04
C GLN A 10 -2.08 -0.56 -12.47
N PHE A 11 -3.25 -0.89 -13.00
CA PHE A 11 -4.54 -0.45 -12.46
C PHE A 11 -4.75 -1.00 -11.04
N MET A 12 -4.57 -2.31 -10.86
CA MET A 12 -4.66 -2.97 -9.54
C MET A 12 -3.66 -2.38 -8.53
N TYR A 13 -2.43 -2.10 -8.97
CA TYR A 13 -1.44 -1.41 -8.14
C TYR A 13 -1.96 -0.06 -7.64
N LYS A 14 -2.52 0.76 -8.54
CA LYS A 14 -3.06 2.09 -8.18
C LYS A 14 -4.21 1.96 -7.20
N GLU A 15 -5.18 1.08 -7.48
CA GLU A 15 -6.32 0.87 -6.57
C GLU A 15 -5.87 0.47 -5.17
N LYS A 16 -4.92 -0.47 -5.06
CA LYS A 16 -4.38 -0.91 -3.77
C LYS A 16 -3.60 0.20 -3.05
N ALA A 17 -2.80 0.99 -3.78
CA ALA A 17 -2.08 2.12 -3.22
C ALA A 17 -3.02 3.24 -2.73
N GLU A 18 -4.08 3.54 -3.47
CA GLU A 18 -5.10 4.52 -3.09
C GLU A 18 -5.92 4.04 -1.88
N ALA A 19 -6.29 2.76 -1.85
CA ALA A 19 -6.94 2.16 -0.68
C ALA A 19 -6.03 2.21 0.55
N ALA A 20 -4.74 1.90 0.40
CA ALA A 20 -3.76 1.98 1.48
C ALA A 20 -3.66 3.41 2.03
N ALA A 21 -3.56 4.41 1.13
CA ALA A 21 -3.50 5.82 1.52
C ALA A 21 -4.76 6.28 2.27
N ARG A 22 -5.96 5.85 1.84
CA ARG A 22 -7.20 6.12 2.58
C ARG A 22 -7.17 5.51 3.98
N CYS A 23 -6.69 4.27 4.11
CA CYS A 23 -6.53 3.64 5.43
C CYS A 23 -5.52 4.41 6.31
N GLU A 24 -4.43 4.93 5.75
CA GLU A 24 -3.50 5.80 6.50
C GLU A 24 -4.17 7.07 7.02
N GLN A 25 -4.99 7.73 6.19
CA GLN A 25 -5.73 8.94 6.58
C GLN A 25 -6.76 8.67 7.67
N LEU A 26 -7.42 7.51 7.62
CA LEU A 26 -8.36 7.07 8.66
C LEU A 26 -7.66 6.57 9.93
N GLY A 27 -6.33 6.45 9.92
CA GLY A 27 -5.56 5.94 11.04
C GLY A 27 -5.55 4.41 11.18
N ASN A 28 -6.08 3.69 10.19
CA ASN A 28 -6.12 2.23 10.12
C ASN A 28 -4.78 1.70 9.59
N TYR A 29 -3.70 1.97 10.32
CA TYR A 29 -2.34 1.67 9.89
C TYR A 29 -2.09 0.17 9.66
N GLN A 30 -2.73 -0.73 10.40
CA GLN A 30 -2.62 -2.18 10.19
C GLN A 30 -3.21 -2.62 8.83
N GLN A 31 -4.37 -2.07 8.44
CA GLN A 31 -4.95 -2.34 7.11
C GLN A 31 -4.13 -1.68 6.01
N ALA A 32 -3.66 -0.45 6.24
CA ALA A 32 -2.78 0.24 5.30
C ALA A 32 -1.48 -0.54 5.04
N TYR A 33 -0.86 -1.11 6.09
CA TYR A 33 0.31 -1.97 5.96
C TYR A 33 0.06 -3.16 5.03
N ASN A 34 -1.05 -3.87 5.25
CA ASN A 34 -1.41 -5.02 4.42
C ASN A 34 -1.63 -4.61 2.97
N LEU A 35 -2.33 -3.51 2.72
CA LEU A 35 -2.59 -2.99 1.38
C LEU A 35 -1.30 -2.52 0.68
N TRP A 36 -0.37 -1.90 1.40
CA TRP A 36 0.95 -1.55 0.85
C TRP A 36 1.76 -2.80 0.48
N CYS A 37 1.67 -3.88 1.27
CA CYS A 37 2.30 -5.16 0.93
C CYS A 37 1.67 -5.81 -0.32
N GLU A 38 0.34 -5.73 -0.47
CA GLU A 38 -0.34 -6.19 -1.70
C GLU A 38 0.05 -5.34 -2.92
N ALA A 39 0.09 -4.02 -2.78
CA ALA A 39 0.53 -3.11 -3.84
C ALA A 39 1.98 -3.41 -4.25
N MET A 40 2.86 -3.77 -3.32
CA MET A 40 4.25 -4.15 -3.61
C MET A 40 4.34 -5.41 -4.49
N LYS A 41 3.43 -6.39 -4.32
CA LYS A 41 3.38 -7.60 -5.16
C LYS A 41 2.94 -7.28 -6.59
N LEU A 42 2.11 -6.24 -6.76
CA LEU A 42 1.60 -5.77 -8.05
C LEU A 42 2.56 -4.79 -8.74
N ALA A 43 3.45 -4.15 -7.98
CA ALA A 43 4.43 -3.20 -8.48
C ALA A 43 5.35 -3.83 -9.55
N THR A 44 5.35 -3.22 -10.72
CA THR A 44 6.15 -3.68 -11.88
C THR A 44 7.54 -3.05 -11.91
N THR A 45 7.73 -1.92 -11.22
CA THR A 45 9.00 -1.20 -11.16
C THR A 45 9.60 -1.23 -9.75
N GLU A 46 10.93 -1.16 -9.67
CA GLU A 46 11.64 -1.10 -8.38
C GLU A 46 11.27 0.15 -7.58
N LYS A 47 11.08 1.30 -8.25
CA LYS A 47 10.62 2.54 -7.60
C LYS A 47 9.28 2.35 -6.89
N GLN A 48 8.32 1.68 -7.53
CA GLN A 48 7.03 1.36 -6.91
C GLN A 48 7.20 0.42 -5.72
N LYS A 49 8.06 -0.62 -5.84
CA LYS A 49 8.34 -1.54 -4.72
C LYS A 49 8.97 -0.82 -3.53
N GLN A 50 9.95 0.04 -3.76
CA GLN A 50 10.59 0.85 -2.73
C GLN A 50 9.60 1.82 -2.06
N TRP A 51 8.71 2.44 -2.85
CA TRP A 51 7.65 3.28 -2.32
C TRP A 51 6.70 2.49 -1.40
N CYS A 52 6.18 1.36 -1.87
CA CYS A 52 5.31 0.49 -1.08
C CYS A 52 6.00 -0.02 0.18
N SER A 53 7.27 -0.41 0.09
CA SER A 53 8.06 -0.87 1.24
C SER A 53 8.24 0.23 2.27
N THR A 54 8.55 1.45 1.84
CA THR A 54 8.70 2.62 2.72
C THR A 54 7.39 2.92 3.45
N ARG A 55 6.26 2.92 2.73
CA ARG A 55 4.94 3.19 3.32
C ARG A 55 4.43 2.05 4.22
N ALA A 56 4.71 0.81 3.86
CA ALA A 56 4.45 -0.33 4.73
C ALA A 56 5.22 -0.18 6.05
N ASN A 57 6.53 0.11 5.99
CA ASN A 57 7.31 0.30 7.22
C ASN A 57 6.82 1.48 8.08
N TYR A 58 6.39 2.57 7.44
CA TYR A 58 5.71 3.68 8.11
C TYR A 58 4.45 3.18 8.84
N CYS A 59 3.53 2.53 8.13
CA CYS A 59 2.29 1.99 8.73
C CYS A 59 2.57 1.02 9.89
N HIS A 60 3.55 0.13 9.72
CA HIS A 60 3.97 -0.83 10.74
C HIS A 60 4.53 -0.14 12.00
N THR A 61 5.23 0.99 11.83
CA THR A 61 5.74 1.79 12.96
C THR A 61 4.62 2.58 13.64
N TRP A 62 3.65 3.08 12.87
CA TRP A 62 2.57 3.92 13.38
C TRP A 62 1.43 3.16 14.06
N GLN A 63 1.14 1.91 13.65
CA GLN A 63 0.20 1.06 14.37
C GLN A 63 0.61 0.86 15.84
N GLY A 64 1.89 0.55 16.09
CA GLY A 64 2.39 0.31 17.45
C GLY A 64 2.52 1.58 18.30
N LYS A 65 2.58 2.77 17.68
CA LYS A 65 2.58 4.06 18.42
C LYS A 65 1.17 4.46 18.87
N ARG A 66 0.12 4.18 18.09
CA ARG A 66 -1.27 4.45 18.51
C ARG A 66 -1.76 3.50 19.60
N GLU A 67 -1.26 2.27 19.65
CA GLU A 67 -1.61 1.32 20.72
C GLU A 67 -1.04 1.72 22.09
N ARG A 68 0.02 2.56 22.15
CA ARG A 68 0.61 3.04 23.41
C ARG A 68 -0.02 4.31 23.98
N VAL A 69 -0.99 4.91 23.29
CA VAL A 69 -1.69 6.14 23.74
C VAL A 69 -3.17 5.82 24.03
N ARG A 70 -3.43 4.64 24.62
CA ARG A 70 -4.77 4.27 25.08
C ARG A 70 -4.73 3.88 26.55
#